data_AF-A0A1G7JE99-F1
#
_entry.id   AF-A0A1G7JE99-F1
#
_cell.length_a   1.000
_cell.length_b   1.000
_cell.length_c   1.000
_cell.angle_alpha   90.00
_cell.angle_beta   90.00
_cell.angle_gamma   90.00
#
_symmetry.space_group_name_H-M   'P 1'
#
loop_
_entity.id
_entity.type
_entity.pdbx_description
1 polymer ?
#
loop_
_entity_poly.entity_id
_entity_poly.type
_entity_poly.pdbx_seq_one_letter_code
_entity_poly.pdbx_strand_id
1 'polypeptide(L)'
;MKKHSLLWIALLITGGIQAQSGKEKPGAEITYSFRYNGKDVPEGNLKLVIQGSKASYQALNSVVQKERQFLDNKGKATYQMITNKEGQLLTFKKAFSAYDQPELLPGIDTVLGYPCKKAKVKVRSNSIEIWYTDALPYKGTPVQGFAPGLGLILRTLRNGTSEYIATKVDVRNIKDEELKWPATMGSMVDDATYLRQVIENRFNTLHIFNQEQISWGNKFNDPADEQENVTYHYAGGTVILKKVKLPETMDVTLFAEVAEYSNGDSYDRTGSVFMIPVDKKISFLDGLKKGVKELPAYHEKYRGVAATDNYLPTIELMRFFTPFGINYYNEKVKIKGYQWADSAVYRQDITELLPRLQGEVWLGVYIGNYDKGGHKVSLRLKYYPADSDQKDTTAGHWVMPVFNTTNLMEMADQEYGTMFGKDSLQVTVTIPEGLKNLRLRYTTTGHGGWGGGDEFNKKLNEIFIDGTRVYHFIPWRTDCGNFRLSNPATANFVNGLASSDLSRSNWCPGGVTEPVTIPLPDLTPGKHIIKVKIPLGEREGNSFSAWNVSGCLIGDK
;
A
#
# COMPACT_ATOMS: atom_id res chain seq x y z
N MET A 1 -84.40 58.99 15.51
CA MET A 1 -84.67 57.55 15.30
C MET A 1 -84.11 57.13 13.94
N LYS A 2 -83.26 56.07 13.91
CA LYS A 2 -82.80 55.28 12.74
C LYS A 2 -81.90 56.02 11.71
N LYS A 3 -80.61 55.63 11.61
CA LYS A 3 -79.96 54.81 10.53
C LYS A 3 -79.81 55.57 9.20
N HIS A 4 -78.68 55.66 8.47
CA HIS A 4 -77.57 54.73 8.23
C HIS A 4 -76.31 55.44 7.64
N SER A 5 -75.14 54.83 7.89
CA SER A 5 -73.94 54.60 7.04
C SER A 5 -73.31 55.73 6.19
N LEU A 6 -72.00 55.96 6.36
CA LEU A 6 -70.99 55.50 5.38
C LEU A 6 -69.56 55.50 5.97
N LEU A 7 -68.84 54.42 5.66
CA LEU A 7 -67.43 54.10 5.92
C LEU A 7 -66.47 55.07 5.20
N TRP A 8 -65.36 55.43 5.85
CA TRP A 8 -64.11 55.80 5.18
C TRP A 8 -62.94 55.02 5.78
N ILE A 9 -62.20 54.38 4.89
CA ILE A 9 -61.03 53.53 5.13
C ILE A 9 -59.81 54.44 5.29
N ALA A 10 -59.02 54.22 6.35
CA ALA A 10 -57.65 54.71 6.44
C ALA A 10 -56.72 53.52 6.75
N LEU A 11 -55.90 53.19 5.76
CA LEU A 11 -54.86 52.16 5.76
C LEU A 11 -53.70 52.63 6.67
N LEU A 12 -53.44 51.94 7.77
CA LEU A 12 -52.25 52.15 8.61
C LEU A 12 -51.19 51.12 8.22
N ILE A 13 -50.18 51.57 7.48
CA ILE A 13 -48.95 50.83 7.18
C ILE A 13 -48.06 50.89 8.43
N THR A 14 -48.03 49.83 9.23
CA THR A 14 -47.01 49.66 10.25
C THR A 14 -45.80 48.95 9.64
N GLY A 15 -44.74 49.72 9.36
CA GLY A 15 -43.44 49.18 8.98
C GLY A 15 -42.84 48.39 10.13
N GLY A 16 -42.80 47.06 10.00
CA GLY A 16 -41.97 46.20 10.82
C GLY A 16 -40.53 46.26 10.30
N ILE A 17 -39.65 46.96 11.02
CA ILE A 17 -38.21 46.87 10.81
C ILE A 17 -37.77 45.47 11.25
N GLN A 18 -37.53 44.57 10.28
CA GLN A 18 -36.73 43.37 10.53
C GLN A 18 -35.28 43.79 10.73
N ALA A 19 -34.84 43.77 11.99
CA ALA A 19 -33.43 43.90 12.33
C ALA A 19 -32.69 42.59 12.00
N GLN A 20 -32.06 42.51 10.83
CA GLN A 20 -30.93 41.61 10.63
C GLN A 20 -29.66 42.30 11.16
N SER A 21 -29.32 42.07 12.42
CA SER A 21 -27.99 42.40 12.95
C SER A 21 -27.23 41.11 13.21
N GLY A 22 -26.39 40.70 12.26
CA GLY A 22 -25.31 39.76 12.55
C GLY A 22 -24.36 40.44 13.53
N LYS A 23 -24.30 39.96 14.78
CA LYS A 23 -23.43 40.56 15.80
C LYS A 23 -21.96 40.46 15.36
N GLU A 24 -21.37 41.60 15.03
CA GLU A 24 -19.93 41.73 14.79
C GLU A 24 -19.15 41.24 16.02
N LYS A 25 -18.13 40.40 15.81
CA LYS A 25 -17.30 39.85 16.89
C LYS A 25 -15.84 40.26 16.66
N PRO A 26 -15.16 40.83 17.68
CA PRO A 26 -13.77 41.22 17.55
C PRO A 26 -12.88 39.99 17.27
N GLY A 27 -11.94 40.14 16.36
CA GLY A 27 -11.06 39.08 15.91
C GLY A 27 -9.80 39.59 15.24
N ALA A 28 -9.03 38.68 14.67
CA ALA A 28 -7.83 38.99 13.93
C ALA A 28 -7.60 37.99 12.81
N GLU A 29 -7.06 38.46 11.70
CA GLU A 29 -6.51 37.62 10.64
C GLU A 29 -4.99 37.78 10.62
N ILE A 30 -4.27 36.66 10.68
CA ILE A 30 -2.81 36.64 10.61
C ILE A 30 -2.39 35.84 9.39
N THR A 31 -1.63 36.47 8.50
CA THR A 31 -1.04 35.83 7.32
C THR A 31 0.40 35.48 7.61
N TYR A 32 0.78 34.23 7.38
CA TYR A 32 2.14 33.74 7.53
C TYR A 32 2.72 33.34 6.18
N SER A 33 3.98 33.71 5.98
CA SER A 33 4.83 33.14 4.94
C SER A 33 5.59 31.94 5.48
N PHE A 34 5.67 30.87 4.69
CA PHE A 34 6.54 29.73 4.96
C PHE A 34 7.84 29.85 4.18
N ARG A 35 8.97 29.60 4.86
CA ARG A 35 10.32 29.61 4.28
C ARG A 35 11.06 28.34 4.61
N TYR A 36 11.85 27.87 3.65
CA TYR A 36 12.77 26.76 3.81
C TYR A 36 14.18 27.19 3.40
N ASN A 37 15.14 27.08 4.33
CA ASN A 37 16.51 27.58 4.16
C ASN A 37 16.57 29.05 3.68
N GLY A 38 15.71 29.89 4.27
CA GLY A 38 15.61 31.31 3.93
C GLY A 38 14.93 31.63 2.60
N LYS A 39 14.52 30.63 1.81
CA LYS A 39 13.76 30.82 0.57
C LYS A 39 12.27 30.70 0.82
N ASP A 40 11.48 31.59 0.26
CA ASP A 40 10.02 31.53 0.32
C ASP A 40 9.50 30.28 -0.40
N VAL A 41 8.58 29.57 0.24
CA VAL A 41 7.88 28.39 -0.30
C VAL A 41 6.38 28.69 -0.24
N PRO A 42 5.82 29.34 -1.28
CA PRO A 42 4.46 29.87 -1.24
C PRO A 42 3.40 28.81 -0.92
N GLU A 43 3.59 27.56 -1.33
CA GLU A 43 2.69 26.43 -1.07
C GLU A 43 2.47 26.16 0.42
N GLY A 44 3.44 26.54 1.27
CA GLY A 44 3.34 26.41 2.72
C GLY A 44 2.66 27.60 3.41
N ASN A 45 2.35 28.68 2.69
CA ASN A 45 1.76 29.88 3.27
C ASN A 45 0.36 29.59 3.83
N LEU A 46 0.07 30.16 5.00
CA LEU A 46 -1.20 29.94 5.69
C LEU A 46 -1.74 31.22 6.31
N LYS A 47 -3.04 31.19 6.54
CA LYS A 47 -3.81 32.21 7.24
C LYS A 47 -4.40 31.61 8.51
N LEU A 48 -4.20 32.28 9.64
CA LEU A 48 -4.87 31.98 10.90
C LEU A 48 -5.98 33.02 11.10
N VAL A 49 -7.23 32.56 11.17
CA VAL A 49 -8.40 33.42 11.41
C VAL A 49 -8.87 33.21 12.84
N ILE A 50 -8.89 34.27 13.64
CA ILE A 50 -9.24 34.24 15.07
C ILE A 50 -10.52 35.05 15.30
N GLN A 51 -11.48 34.46 16.01
CA GLN A 51 -12.69 35.14 16.48
C GLN A 51 -12.91 34.78 17.96
N GLY A 52 -12.77 35.76 18.85
CA GLY A 52 -12.78 35.51 20.30
C GLY A 52 -11.73 34.47 20.72
N SER A 53 -12.17 33.37 21.34
CA SER A 53 -11.28 32.29 21.80
C SER A 53 -11.02 31.19 20.78
N LYS A 54 -11.62 31.28 19.58
CA LYS A 54 -11.56 30.25 18.55
C LYS A 54 -10.66 30.71 17.40
N ALA A 55 -9.93 29.77 16.79
CA ALA A 55 -9.22 30.02 15.55
C ALA A 55 -9.33 28.86 14.57
N SER A 56 -9.21 29.16 13.27
CA SER A 56 -9.10 28.20 12.19
C SER A 56 -7.89 28.48 11.30
N TYR A 57 -7.37 27.42 10.69
CA TYR A 57 -6.22 27.46 9.78
C TYR A 57 -6.73 27.33 8.35
N GLN A 58 -6.23 28.17 7.45
CA GLN A 58 -6.62 28.18 6.04
C GLN A 58 -5.36 28.28 5.17
N ALA A 59 -5.15 27.33 4.27
CA ALA A 59 -4.11 27.47 3.25
C ALA A 59 -4.38 28.69 2.37
N LEU A 60 -3.32 29.40 1.98
CA LEU A 60 -3.44 30.53 1.05
C LEU A 60 -3.38 30.10 -0.42
N ASN A 61 -2.79 28.94 -0.70
CA ASN A 61 -2.73 28.35 -2.02
C ASN A 61 -3.72 27.19 -2.15
N SER A 62 -4.23 26.98 -3.36
CA SER A 62 -5.36 26.10 -3.75
C SER A 62 -5.13 24.60 -3.61
N VAL A 63 -4.16 24.16 -2.79
CA VAL A 63 -4.08 22.75 -2.40
C VAL A 63 -5.33 22.45 -1.58
N VAL A 64 -6.21 21.60 -2.10
CA VAL A 64 -7.41 21.14 -1.40
C VAL A 64 -6.95 20.50 -0.08
N GLN A 65 -7.06 21.25 1.01
CA GLN A 65 -6.78 20.72 2.34
C GLN A 65 -7.89 19.72 2.67
N LYS A 66 -7.56 18.43 2.58
CA LYS A 66 -8.45 17.35 3.03
C LYS A 66 -8.64 17.35 4.56
N GLU A 67 -7.71 17.99 5.28
CA GLU A 67 -7.75 18.15 6.73
C GLU A 67 -8.10 19.59 7.11
N ARG A 68 -8.93 19.77 8.14
CA ARG A 68 -9.22 21.06 8.74
C ARG A 68 -8.71 21.10 10.17
N GLN A 69 -8.13 22.23 10.55
CA GLN A 69 -7.50 22.42 11.84
C GLN A 69 -8.14 23.60 12.58
N PHE A 70 -8.35 23.44 13.88
CA PHE A 70 -8.97 24.43 14.75
C PHE A 70 -8.28 24.54 16.10
N LEU A 71 -8.27 25.73 16.67
CA LEU A 71 -7.74 26.03 18.00
C LEU A 71 -8.87 26.56 18.87
N ASP A 72 -9.09 25.97 20.05
CA ASP A 72 -10.01 26.47 21.07
C ASP A 72 -9.22 26.86 22.32
N ASN A 73 -8.92 28.16 22.42
CA ASN A 73 -8.17 28.72 23.55
C ASN A 73 -8.97 28.66 24.86
N LYS A 74 -10.31 28.72 24.81
CA LYS A 74 -11.16 28.64 26.01
C LYS A 74 -11.21 27.21 26.52
N GLY A 75 -11.44 26.26 25.61
CA GLY A 75 -11.42 24.82 25.90
C GLY A 75 -10.02 24.23 26.11
N LYS A 76 -8.96 25.01 25.86
CA LYS A 76 -7.55 24.60 25.90
C LYS A 76 -7.30 23.32 25.09
N ALA A 77 -7.84 23.28 23.88
CA ALA A 77 -7.76 22.12 23.00
C ALA A 77 -7.58 22.50 21.53
N THR A 78 -6.94 21.62 20.78
CA THR A 78 -6.91 21.63 19.31
C THR A 78 -7.90 20.61 18.79
N TYR A 79 -8.39 20.85 17.57
CA TYR A 79 -9.16 19.87 16.81
C TYR A 79 -8.55 19.72 15.42
N GLN A 80 -8.45 18.47 14.97
CA GLN A 80 -8.07 18.09 13.63
C GLN A 80 -9.19 17.24 13.04
N MET A 81 -9.65 17.61 11.85
CA MET A 81 -10.86 17.05 11.26
C MET A 81 -10.59 16.57 9.85
N ILE A 82 -11.04 15.37 9.53
CA ILE A 82 -10.88 14.76 8.22
C ILE A 82 -12.17 14.03 7.83
N THR A 83 -12.54 14.09 6.57
CA THR A 83 -13.64 13.27 6.03
C THR A 83 -13.03 12.03 5.37
N ASN A 84 -13.46 10.83 5.78
CA ASN A 84 -13.03 9.59 5.15
C ASN A 84 -13.69 9.39 3.78
N LYS A 85 -13.32 8.34 3.05
CA LYS A 85 -13.84 8.06 1.71
C LYS A 85 -15.31 7.70 1.69
N GLU A 86 -15.84 7.22 2.81
CA GLU A 86 -17.25 6.92 3.05
C GLU A 86 -18.07 8.18 3.38
N GLY A 87 -17.45 9.37 3.44
CA GLY A 87 -18.12 10.64 3.71
C GLY A 87 -18.34 10.94 5.19
N GLN A 88 -17.82 10.10 6.10
CA GLN A 88 -17.90 10.33 7.54
C GLN A 88 -16.87 11.35 7.99
N LEU A 89 -17.32 12.33 8.76
CA LEU A 89 -16.47 13.34 9.38
C LEU A 89 -15.92 12.83 10.71
N LEU A 90 -14.59 12.74 10.81
CA LEU A 90 -13.88 12.29 11.99
C LEU A 90 -13.07 13.44 12.59
N THR A 91 -13.07 13.52 13.93
CA THR A 91 -12.37 14.57 14.67
C THR A 91 -11.48 14.00 15.74
N PHE A 92 -10.21 14.37 15.70
CA PHE A 92 -9.27 14.18 16.79
C PHE A 92 -9.20 15.45 17.63
N LYS A 93 -9.34 15.31 18.96
CA LYS A 93 -9.16 16.39 19.93
C LYS A 93 -7.91 16.13 20.75
N LYS A 94 -7.05 17.13 20.87
CA LYS A 94 -5.86 17.08 21.73
C LYS A 94 -5.84 18.26 22.69
N ALA A 95 -5.67 17.99 23.98
CA ALA A 95 -5.55 19.03 25.00
C ALA A 95 -4.21 19.75 24.88
N PHE A 96 -4.16 21.05 25.21
CA PHE A 96 -2.91 21.83 25.19
C PHE A 96 -1.83 21.24 26.11
N SER A 97 -2.24 20.68 27.25
CA SER A 97 -1.35 20.02 28.20
C SER A 97 -0.72 18.73 27.67
N ALA A 98 -1.25 18.15 26.59
CA ALA A 98 -0.71 16.95 25.95
C ALA A 98 0.33 17.27 24.85
N TYR A 99 0.63 18.55 24.63
CA TYR A 99 1.73 19.00 23.80
C TYR A 99 2.98 19.26 24.63
N ASP A 100 4.14 19.23 23.98
CA ASP A 100 5.41 19.62 24.59
C ASP A 100 5.32 21.06 25.09
N GLN A 101 5.74 21.29 26.34
CA GLN A 101 5.63 22.59 26.99
C GLN A 101 6.83 23.47 26.63
N PRO A 102 6.61 24.75 26.32
CA PRO A 102 7.70 25.66 25.97
C PRO A 102 8.52 26.08 27.20
N GLU A 103 9.83 26.16 27.01
CA GLU A 103 10.74 26.90 27.88
C GLU A 103 10.71 28.38 27.46
N LEU A 104 10.46 29.28 28.42
CA LEU A 104 10.52 30.72 28.17
C LEU A 104 11.98 31.18 28.15
N LEU A 105 12.33 31.98 27.16
CA LEU A 105 13.68 32.51 27.00
C LEU A 105 13.71 34.01 27.30
N PRO A 106 14.84 34.53 27.80
CA PRO A 106 15.00 35.97 27.98
C PRO A 106 15.09 36.69 26.62
N GLY A 107 14.76 37.99 26.64
CA GLY A 107 14.88 38.88 25.48
C GLY A 107 13.54 39.17 24.79
N ILE A 108 13.52 40.31 24.09
CA ILE A 108 12.39 40.79 23.30
C ILE A 108 12.93 41.14 21.90
N ASP A 109 12.32 40.58 20.87
CA ASP A 109 12.51 41.01 19.47
C ASP A 109 11.26 41.73 18.98
N THR A 110 11.28 42.21 17.75
CA THR A 110 10.12 42.84 17.10
C THR A 110 9.76 42.10 15.83
N VAL A 111 8.48 41.76 15.65
CA VAL A 111 7.93 41.19 14.40
C VAL A 111 6.72 42.02 13.99
N LEU A 112 6.73 42.58 12.77
CA LEU A 112 5.70 43.50 12.28
C LEU A 112 5.41 44.69 13.23
N GLY A 113 6.41 45.18 13.94
CA GLY A 113 6.26 46.27 14.93
C GLY A 113 5.74 45.83 16.30
N TYR A 114 5.34 44.56 16.48
CA TYR A 114 4.91 44.04 17.77
C TYR A 114 6.09 43.52 18.60
N PRO A 115 6.19 43.87 19.89
CA PRO A 115 7.19 43.30 20.79
C PRO A 115 6.87 41.81 21.02
N CYS A 116 7.86 40.96 20.77
CA CYS A 116 7.75 39.52 20.85
C CYS A 116 8.74 38.95 21.87
N LYS A 117 8.21 38.23 22.86
CA LYS A 117 8.99 37.39 23.78
C LYS A 117 9.46 36.13 23.05
N LYS A 118 10.54 35.53 23.54
CA LYS A 118 11.10 34.30 22.99
C LYS A 118 10.73 33.09 23.84
N ALA A 119 10.50 31.98 23.17
CA ALA A 119 10.35 30.68 23.79
C ALA A 119 10.96 29.60 22.91
N LYS A 120 11.19 28.43 23.50
CA LYS A 120 11.71 27.26 22.79
C LYS A 120 10.92 26.04 23.22
N VAL A 121 10.54 25.20 22.27
CA VAL A 121 9.92 23.90 22.55
C VAL A 121 10.66 22.81 21.78
N LYS A 122 10.86 21.66 22.43
CA LYS A 122 11.36 20.46 21.77
C LYS A 122 10.18 19.59 21.39
N VAL A 123 9.91 19.44 20.09
CA VAL A 123 8.87 18.55 19.59
C VAL A 123 9.55 17.35 18.94
N ARG A 124 9.47 16.20 19.62
CA ARG A 124 10.38 15.07 19.38
C ARG A 124 11.84 15.57 19.46
N SER A 125 12.68 15.24 18.48
CA SER A 125 14.07 15.72 18.41
C SER A 125 14.23 17.11 17.77
N ASN A 126 13.14 17.77 17.35
CA ASN A 126 13.23 19.07 16.69
C ASN A 126 13.22 20.20 17.72
N SER A 127 14.12 21.15 17.54
CA SER A 127 14.14 22.41 18.27
C SER A 127 13.29 23.44 17.53
N ILE A 128 12.25 23.95 18.18
CA ILE A 128 11.38 24.99 17.64
C ILE A 128 11.61 26.26 18.46
N GLU A 129 12.19 27.27 17.84
CA GLU A 129 12.25 28.63 18.40
C GLU A 129 10.97 29.38 18.07
N ILE A 130 10.45 30.13 19.03
CA ILE A 130 9.14 30.77 18.98
C ILE A 130 9.28 32.22 19.39
N TRP A 131 8.69 33.11 18.61
CA TRP A 131 8.51 34.52 18.96
C TRP A 131 7.02 34.82 19.05
N TYR A 132 6.58 35.27 20.21
CA TYR A 132 5.16 35.49 20.50
C TYR A 132 4.91 36.83 21.18
N THR A 133 3.77 37.45 20.87
CA THR A 133 3.37 38.74 21.44
C THR A 133 2.17 38.58 22.37
N ASP A 134 2.18 39.35 23.47
CA ASP A 134 1.05 39.56 24.37
C ASP A 134 0.44 40.96 24.18
N ALA A 135 0.94 41.75 23.21
CA ALA A 135 0.45 43.11 22.95
C ALA A 135 -0.96 43.13 22.33
N LEU A 136 -1.43 41.99 21.84
CA LEU A 136 -2.78 41.79 21.32
C LEU A 136 -3.53 40.79 22.22
N PRO A 137 -4.86 40.93 22.40
CA PRO A 137 -5.64 40.05 23.27
C PRO A 137 -5.88 38.65 22.69
N TYR A 138 -5.22 38.30 21.59
CA TYR A 138 -5.42 37.06 20.84
C TYR A 138 -4.32 36.05 21.15
N LYS A 139 -4.66 34.76 21.04
CA LYS A 139 -3.72 33.65 21.16
C LYS A 139 -3.84 32.76 19.93
N GLY A 140 -2.70 32.38 19.38
CA GLY A 140 -2.66 31.69 18.10
C GLY A 140 -1.26 31.21 17.78
N THR A 141 -1.18 30.19 16.94
CA THR A 141 0.08 29.62 16.46
C THR A 141 -0.07 29.24 15.00
N PRO A 142 0.97 29.39 14.14
CA PRO A 142 0.91 28.91 12.76
C PRO A 142 0.90 27.38 12.68
N VAL A 143 1.30 26.67 13.74
CA VAL A 143 1.29 25.20 13.80
C VAL A 143 0.72 24.77 15.15
N GLN A 144 -0.41 24.06 15.15
CA GLN A 144 -1.15 23.67 16.37
C GLN A 144 -0.28 23.04 17.48
N GLY A 145 0.74 22.28 17.10
CA GLY A 145 1.64 21.61 18.04
C GLY A 145 2.73 22.49 18.65
N PHE A 146 2.88 23.73 18.21
CA PHE A 146 3.92 24.65 18.69
C PHE A 146 3.33 25.60 19.73
N ALA A 147 3.48 25.22 21.00
CA ALA A 147 3.12 25.99 22.19
C ALA A 147 1.72 26.65 22.15
N PRO A 148 0.64 25.88 21.88
CA PRO A 148 -0.70 26.43 21.83
C PRO A 148 -1.08 27.07 23.18
N GLY A 149 -1.62 28.29 23.12
CA GLY A 149 -2.05 29.04 24.31
C GLY A 149 -0.99 29.92 24.98
N LEU A 150 0.25 29.94 24.48
CA LEU A 150 1.33 30.78 24.99
C LEU A 150 1.04 32.29 24.81
N GLY A 151 0.78 32.70 23.58
CA GLY A 151 0.43 34.07 23.16
C GLY A 151 0.03 34.07 21.68
N LEU A 152 0.08 35.21 20.99
CA LEU A 152 0.01 35.23 19.53
C LEU A 152 1.41 35.01 18.95
N ILE A 153 1.69 33.81 18.47
CA ILE A 153 2.99 33.44 17.89
C ILE A 153 3.11 34.05 16.49
N LEU A 154 4.03 34.99 16.31
CA LEU A 154 4.24 35.67 15.02
C LEU A 154 5.39 35.07 14.22
N ARG A 155 6.27 34.28 14.84
CA ARG A 155 7.34 33.58 14.14
C ARG A 155 7.66 32.25 14.81
N THR A 156 7.96 31.24 14.00
CA THR A 156 8.55 29.99 14.46
C THR A 156 9.72 29.62 13.56
N LEU A 157 10.78 29.06 14.12
CA LEU A 157 11.94 28.56 13.39
C LEU A 157 12.28 27.16 13.87
N ARG A 158 12.05 26.16 13.01
CA ARG A 158 12.35 24.76 13.28
C ARG A 158 13.75 24.43 12.78
N ASN A 159 14.62 24.02 13.70
CA ASN A 159 16.01 23.60 13.45
C ASN A 159 16.83 24.59 12.60
N GLY A 160 16.53 25.88 12.67
CA GLY A 160 17.20 26.90 11.86
C GLY A 160 16.87 26.90 10.36
N THR A 161 15.96 26.03 9.89
CA THR A 161 15.73 25.84 8.44
C THR A 161 14.30 26.11 8.00
N SER A 162 13.30 25.63 8.73
CA SER A 162 11.89 25.79 8.36
C SER A 162 11.23 26.87 9.20
N GLU A 163 10.79 27.94 8.57
CA GLU A 163 10.29 29.14 9.24
C GLU A 163 8.85 29.44 8.84
N TYR A 164 8.01 29.72 9.84
CA TYR A 164 6.79 30.49 9.62
C TYR A 164 7.02 31.89 10.18
N ILE A 165 6.76 32.93 9.39
CA ILE A 165 6.83 34.32 9.84
C ILE A 165 5.59 35.09 9.40
N ALA A 166 4.97 35.81 10.34
CA ALA A 166 3.82 36.64 10.06
C ALA A 166 4.22 37.78 9.14
N THR A 167 3.48 37.97 8.05
CA THR A 167 3.66 39.06 7.08
C THR A 167 2.56 40.10 7.18
N LYS A 168 1.41 39.75 7.78
CA LYS A 168 0.31 40.69 8.06
C LYS A 168 -0.44 40.27 9.32
N VAL A 169 -0.81 41.24 10.14
CA VAL A 169 -1.78 41.10 11.25
C VAL A 169 -2.88 42.13 11.01
N ASP A 170 -4.12 41.68 10.86
CA ASP A 170 -5.29 42.51 10.57
C ASP A 170 -6.32 42.34 11.68
N VAL A 171 -6.36 43.30 12.62
CA VAL A 171 -7.30 43.30 13.74
C VAL A 171 -8.60 43.93 13.28
N ARG A 172 -9.64 43.12 13.16
CA ARG A 172 -10.95 43.53 12.63
C ARG A 172 -12.05 42.63 13.14
N ASN A 173 -13.30 43.02 12.86
CA ASN A 173 -14.43 42.12 13.09
C ASN A 173 -14.37 40.97 12.08
N ILE A 174 -14.47 39.74 12.60
CA ILE A 174 -14.45 38.50 11.81
C ILE A 174 -15.87 37.93 11.81
N LYS A 175 -16.41 37.64 10.62
CA LYS A 175 -17.72 36.98 10.48
C LYS A 175 -17.62 35.48 10.74
N ASP A 176 -18.74 34.85 11.09
CA ASP A 176 -18.77 33.41 11.40
C ASP A 176 -18.39 32.55 10.17
N GLU A 177 -18.73 33.02 8.96
CA GLU A 177 -18.37 32.38 7.70
C GLU A 177 -16.87 32.43 7.41
N GLU A 178 -16.17 33.46 7.90
CA GLU A 178 -14.72 33.62 7.74
C GLU A 178 -13.95 32.70 8.69
N LEU A 179 -14.44 32.52 9.92
CA LEU A 179 -13.87 31.58 10.88
C LEU A 179 -13.98 30.13 10.39
N LYS A 180 -14.98 29.80 9.56
CA LYS A 180 -15.23 28.43 9.06
C LYS A 180 -15.25 27.38 10.17
N TRP A 181 -15.72 27.77 11.36
CA TRP A 181 -15.83 26.84 12.49
C TRP A 181 -16.82 25.72 12.13
N PRO A 182 -16.54 24.45 12.46
CA PRO A 182 -17.40 23.35 12.09
C PRO A 182 -18.77 23.46 12.79
N ALA A 183 -19.85 23.27 12.02
CA ALA A 183 -21.21 23.19 12.57
C ALA A 183 -21.41 21.93 13.43
N THR A 184 -20.68 20.85 13.14
CA THR A 184 -20.64 19.60 13.90
C THR A 184 -19.21 19.07 13.98
N MET A 185 -18.85 18.46 15.11
CA MET A 185 -17.56 17.78 15.28
C MET A 185 -17.55 16.37 14.69
N GLY A 186 -18.64 15.86 14.12
CA GLY A 186 -18.70 14.48 13.63
C GLY A 186 -18.36 13.47 14.74
N SER A 187 -17.70 12.37 14.37
CA SER A 187 -17.29 11.33 15.31
C SER A 187 -15.94 11.67 15.95
N MET A 188 -15.90 11.72 17.28
CA MET A 188 -14.66 11.85 18.03
C MET A 188 -13.88 10.53 17.99
N VAL A 189 -12.61 10.58 17.58
CA VAL A 189 -11.73 9.41 17.47
C VAL A 189 -10.39 9.63 18.18
N ASP A 190 -9.68 8.54 18.49
CA ASP A 190 -8.32 8.60 19.03
C ASP A 190 -7.28 8.99 17.95
N ASP A 191 -6.05 9.27 18.40
CA ASP A 191 -4.92 9.71 17.54
C ASP A 191 -4.57 8.65 16.48
N ALA A 192 -4.52 7.37 16.85
CA ALA A 192 -4.15 6.30 15.93
C ALA A 192 -5.19 6.12 14.83
N THR A 193 -6.47 6.16 15.18
CA THR A 193 -7.59 6.12 14.23
C THR A 193 -7.55 7.33 13.29
N TYR A 194 -7.32 8.54 13.80
CA TYR A 194 -7.20 9.74 12.96
C TYR A 194 -6.01 9.66 12.00
N LEU A 195 -4.83 9.28 12.50
CA LEU A 195 -3.61 9.15 11.69
C LEU A 195 -3.75 8.10 10.59
N ARG A 196 -4.43 6.98 10.87
CA ARG A 196 -4.77 5.98 9.86
C ARG A 196 -5.57 6.61 8.72
N GLN A 197 -6.58 7.42 9.03
CA GLN A 197 -7.43 8.07 8.03
C GLN A 197 -6.70 9.14 7.23
N VAL A 198 -5.79 9.89 7.86
CA VAL A 198 -4.87 10.81 7.16
C VAL A 198 -4.04 10.08 6.11
N ILE A 199 -3.59 8.86 6.42
CA ILE A 199 -2.78 8.03 5.52
C ILE A 199 -3.65 7.42 4.41
N GLU A 200 -4.76 6.76 4.76
CA GLU A 200 -5.66 6.07 3.81
C GLU A 200 -6.33 7.04 2.82
N ASN A 201 -6.47 8.32 3.16
CA ASN A 201 -6.97 9.35 2.24
C ASN A 201 -5.98 9.79 1.15
N ARG A 202 -4.73 9.30 1.19
CA ARG A 202 -3.68 9.65 0.21
C ARG A 202 -3.59 8.70 -0.98
N PHE A 203 -4.12 7.48 -0.86
CA PHE A 203 -4.02 6.45 -1.89
C PHE A 203 -5.27 5.57 -1.91
N ASN A 204 -5.56 4.90 -3.01
CA ASN A 204 -6.71 3.99 -3.10
C ASN A 204 -6.33 2.56 -2.76
N THR A 205 -7.20 1.86 -2.03
CA THR A 205 -7.02 0.44 -1.75
C THR A 205 -8.23 -0.30 -2.30
N LEU A 206 -7.98 -1.30 -3.15
CA LEU A 206 -8.98 -2.24 -3.61
C LEU A 206 -8.78 -3.56 -2.86
N HIS A 207 -9.82 -4.00 -2.16
CA HIS A 207 -9.81 -5.26 -1.42
C HIS A 207 -10.27 -6.38 -2.36
N ILE A 208 -9.36 -7.31 -2.70
CA ILE A 208 -9.65 -8.45 -3.58
C ILE A 208 -10.16 -9.62 -2.76
N PHE A 209 -9.42 -10.00 -1.72
CA PHE A 209 -9.78 -11.07 -0.79
C PHE A 209 -9.70 -10.54 0.65
N ASN A 210 -10.56 -11.03 1.53
CA ASN A 210 -10.61 -10.63 2.93
C ASN A 210 -10.76 -11.85 3.84
N GLN A 211 -9.66 -12.29 4.44
CA GLN A 211 -9.59 -13.49 5.27
C GLN A 211 -10.23 -14.73 4.62
N GLU A 212 -9.99 -14.89 3.32
CA GLU A 212 -10.46 -16.04 2.55
C GLU A 212 -9.64 -17.27 2.91
N GLN A 213 -10.28 -18.43 3.00
CA GLN A 213 -9.61 -19.66 3.36
C GLN A 213 -8.99 -20.33 2.13
N ILE A 214 -7.72 -20.73 2.24
CA ILE A 214 -7.04 -21.58 1.27
C ILE A 214 -6.69 -22.88 2.00
N SER A 215 -7.25 -24.00 1.58
CA SER A 215 -7.17 -25.27 2.32
C SER A 215 -7.42 -26.46 1.40
N TRP A 216 -7.06 -27.66 1.84
CA TRP A 216 -7.30 -28.88 1.06
C TRP A 216 -8.24 -29.85 1.78
N GLY A 217 -9.12 -30.50 1.01
CA GLY A 217 -10.03 -31.53 1.52
C GLY A 217 -11.35 -30.99 2.10
N ASN A 218 -11.62 -29.70 1.93
CA ASN A 218 -12.93 -29.10 2.21
C ASN A 218 -13.85 -29.19 0.97
N LYS A 219 -15.16 -29.14 1.21
CA LYS A 219 -16.15 -28.96 0.14
C LYS A 219 -16.43 -27.47 -0.03
N PHE A 220 -16.31 -26.98 -1.26
CA PHE A 220 -16.63 -25.60 -1.62
C PHE A 220 -17.89 -25.58 -2.48
N ASN A 221 -18.80 -24.66 -2.18
CA ASN A 221 -20.02 -24.45 -2.94
C ASN A 221 -19.89 -23.13 -3.69
N ASP A 222 -19.08 -23.14 -4.73
CA ASP A 222 -18.86 -21.96 -5.56
C ASP A 222 -20.16 -21.60 -6.33
N PRO A 223 -20.40 -20.30 -6.59
CA PRO A 223 -21.55 -19.86 -7.37
C PRO A 223 -21.43 -20.30 -8.84
N ALA A 224 -22.41 -19.90 -9.66
CA ALA A 224 -22.30 -20.05 -11.11
C ALA A 224 -21.02 -19.38 -11.64
N ASP A 225 -20.47 -19.92 -12.72
CA ASP A 225 -19.21 -19.50 -13.31
C ASP A 225 -19.17 -18.00 -13.71
N GLU A 226 -17.98 -17.40 -13.57
CA GLU A 226 -17.61 -16.06 -14.08
C GLU A 226 -18.36 -14.85 -13.51
N GLN A 227 -18.98 -14.98 -12.35
CA GLN A 227 -19.53 -13.86 -11.61
C GLN A 227 -18.42 -12.96 -11.06
N GLU A 228 -18.61 -11.66 -11.24
CA GLU A 228 -17.70 -10.65 -10.71
C GLU A 228 -17.73 -10.60 -9.19
N ASN A 229 -16.56 -10.35 -8.60
CA ASN A 229 -16.35 -10.14 -7.16
C ASN A 229 -16.72 -11.32 -6.25
N VAL A 230 -16.91 -12.53 -6.80
CA VAL A 230 -17.08 -13.76 -6.00
C VAL A 230 -15.80 -14.59 -6.00
N THR A 231 -15.53 -15.23 -4.86
CA THR A 231 -14.39 -16.12 -4.66
C THR A 231 -14.73 -17.53 -5.11
N TYR A 232 -13.95 -18.06 -6.05
CA TYR A 232 -13.98 -19.44 -6.52
C TYR A 232 -12.81 -20.22 -5.94
N HIS A 233 -12.99 -21.53 -5.74
CA HIS A 233 -12.02 -22.45 -5.16
C HIS A 233 -11.68 -23.56 -6.15
N TYR A 234 -10.41 -23.62 -6.56
CA TYR A 234 -9.90 -24.61 -7.49
C TYR A 234 -8.79 -25.45 -6.84
N ALA A 235 -8.37 -26.51 -7.55
CA ALA A 235 -7.33 -27.43 -7.11
C ALA A 235 -7.57 -28.01 -5.70
N GLY A 236 -8.81 -28.39 -5.40
CA GLY A 236 -9.19 -28.91 -4.08
C GLY A 236 -9.25 -27.85 -2.97
N GLY A 237 -9.17 -26.56 -3.31
CA GLY A 237 -9.25 -25.40 -2.41
C GLY A 237 -7.93 -24.69 -2.15
N THR A 238 -6.84 -25.14 -2.78
CA THR A 238 -5.50 -24.53 -2.63
C THR A 238 -5.28 -23.33 -3.54
N VAL A 239 -6.19 -23.10 -4.49
CA VAL A 239 -6.26 -21.90 -5.32
C VAL A 239 -7.59 -21.20 -5.05
N ILE A 240 -7.54 -19.93 -4.64
CA ILE A 240 -8.69 -19.04 -4.71
C ILE A 240 -8.57 -18.10 -5.90
N LEU A 241 -9.68 -17.83 -6.57
CA LEU A 241 -9.71 -17.01 -7.78
C LEU A 241 -10.92 -16.08 -7.77
N LYS A 242 -10.76 -14.85 -8.26
CA LYS A 242 -11.84 -13.86 -8.37
C LYS A 242 -11.73 -13.06 -9.65
N LYS A 243 -12.85 -12.95 -10.38
CA LYS A 243 -12.98 -12.00 -11.48
C LYS A 243 -13.24 -10.62 -10.88
N VAL A 244 -12.40 -9.64 -11.17
CA VAL A 244 -12.55 -8.27 -10.67
C VAL A 244 -12.42 -7.26 -11.80
N LYS A 245 -13.04 -6.10 -11.63
CA LYS A 245 -12.85 -4.94 -12.50
C LYS A 245 -11.89 -3.95 -11.85
N LEU A 246 -10.67 -3.88 -12.38
CA LEU A 246 -9.63 -2.96 -11.93
C LEU A 246 -9.78 -1.59 -12.62
N PRO A 247 -9.43 -0.49 -11.93
CA PRO A 247 -9.50 0.84 -12.52
C PRO A 247 -8.55 0.96 -13.72
N GLU A 248 -9.03 1.60 -14.78
CA GLU A 248 -8.16 2.10 -15.86
C GLU A 248 -7.45 3.35 -15.33
N THR A 249 -6.14 3.25 -15.13
CA THR A 249 -5.35 4.32 -14.52
C THR A 249 -3.95 4.33 -15.09
N MET A 250 -3.44 5.54 -15.29
CA MET A 250 -2.03 5.82 -15.56
C MET A 250 -1.48 6.61 -14.36
N ASP A 251 -0.17 6.73 -14.24
CA ASP A 251 0.49 7.57 -13.23
C ASP A 251 0.21 7.17 -11.77
N VAL A 252 0.32 5.87 -11.48
CA VAL A 252 0.23 5.33 -10.12
C VAL A 252 1.38 4.38 -9.84
N THR A 253 1.83 4.33 -8.60
CA THR A 253 2.58 3.18 -8.09
C THR A 253 1.58 2.16 -7.55
N LEU A 254 1.59 0.95 -8.12
CA LEU A 254 0.70 -0.14 -7.76
C LEU A 254 1.43 -1.16 -6.89
N PHE A 255 0.92 -1.41 -5.69
CA PHE A 255 1.39 -2.50 -4.82
C PHE A 255 0.35 -3.60 -4.69
N ALA A 256 0.79 -4.85 -4.74
CA ALA A 256 0.04 -5.97 -4.15
C ALA A 256 0.49 -6.16 -2.69
N GLU A 257 -0.48 -6.32 -1.79
CA GLU A 257 -0.25 -6.64 -0.38
C GLU A 257 -1.08 -7.86 0.01
N VAL A 258 -0.43 -8.88 0.56
CA VAL A 258 -1.07 -10.07 1.14
C VAL A 258 -0.79 -10.08 2.63
N ALA A 259 -1.85 -10.14 3.44
CA ALA A 259 -1.75 -10.57 4.84
C ALA A 259 -2.20 -12.03 4.92
N GLU A 260 -1.35 -12.89 5.47
CA GLU A 260 -1.59 -14.33 5.58
C GLU A 260 -1.33 -14.80 7.00
N TYR A 261 -2.12 -15.79 7.44
CA TYR A 261 -1.83 -16.55 8.64
C TYR A 261 -2.32 -17.99 8.52
N SER A 262 -1.67 -18.89 9.27
CA SER A 262 -2.12 -20.27 9.37
C SER A 262 -3.46 -20.34 10.08
N ASN A 263 -4.32 -21.21 9.57
CA ASN A 263 -5.57 -21.62 10.18
C ASN A 263 -5.57 -23.12 10.49
N GLY A 264 -4.38 -23.73 10.54
CA GLY A 264 -4.19 -25.16 10.81
C GLY A 264 -2.82 -25.67 10.37
N ASP A 265 -2.39 -25.29 9.17
CA ASP A 265 -1.16 -25.80 8.55
C ASP A 265 0.10 -25.31 9.30
N SER A 266 0.99 -26.23 9.65
CA SER A 266 2.24 -25.94 10.35
C SER A 266 3.42 -25.64 9.43
N TYR A 267 3.31 -25.93 8.12
CA TYR A 267 4.45 -25.94 7.19
C TYR A 267 4.66 -24.60 6.48
N ASP A 268 5.86 -24.42 5.94
CA ASP A 268 6.28 -23.34 5.07
C ASP A 268 5.91 -23.65 3.61
N ARG A 269 4.79 -23.10 3.15
CA ARG A 269 4.19 -23.40 1.84
C ARG A 269 4.60 -22.40 0.79
N THR A 270 4.74 -22.88 -0.45
CA THR A 270 4.86 -21.99 -1.61
C THR A 270 3.54 -21.25 -1.81
N GLY A 271 3.62 -19.92 -1.89
CA GLY A 271 2.52 -19.03 -2.17
C GLY A 271 2.75 -18.22 -3.46
N SER A 272 1.68 -17.98 -4.21
CA SER A 272 1.73 -17.17 -5.42
C SER A 272 0.49 -16.31 -5.56
N VAL A 273 0.66 -15.00 -5.73
CA VAL A 273 -0.38 -14.11 -6.23
C VAL A 273 -0.21 -14.02 -7.74
N PHE A 274 -1.26 -14.31 -8.50
CA PHE A 274 -1.16 -14.39 -9.95
C PHE A 274 -2.38 -13.79 -10.66
N MET A 275 -2.16 -13.44 -11.94
CA MET A 275 -3.20 -13.06 -12.88
C MET A 275 -3.26 -14.07 -14.03
N ILE A 276 -4.47 -14.41 -14.49
CA ILE A 276 -4.68 -15.30 -15.64
C ILE A 276 -4.94 -14.48 -16.91
N PRO A 277 -4.02 -14.47 -17.89
CA PRO A 277 -4.30 -13.89 -19.20
C PRO A 277 -5.39 -14.71 -19.92
N VAL A 278 -6.37 -14.02 -20.48
CA VAL A 278 -7.50 -14.60 -21.22
C VAL A 278 -7.58 -14.07 -22.66
N ASP A 279 -6.51 -13.44 -23.15
CA ASP A 279 -6.41 -12.87 -24.50
C ASP A 279 -6.13 -13.91 -25.60
N LYS A 280 -6.06 -15.20 -25.24
CA LYS A 280 -5.80 -16.31 -26.16
C LYS A 280 -6.93 -17.34 -26.10
N LYS A 281 -6.97 -18.24 -27.08
CA LYS A 281 -7.99 -19.28 -27.22
C LYS A 281 -8.04 -20.21 -25.99
N ILE A 282 -6.88 -20.52 -25.41
CA ILE A 282 -6.75 -21.33 -24.20
C ILE A 282 -6.14 -20.45 -23.13
N SER A 283 -6.66 -20.55 -21.92
CA SER A 283 -6.15 -19.84 -20.74
C SER A 283 -5.88 -20.82 -19.60
N PHE A 284 -5.19 -20.36 -18.55
CA PHE A 284 -5.03 -21.19 -17.34
C PHE A 284 -6.39 -21.48 -16.65
N LEU A 285 -7.40 -20.64 -16.90
CA LEU A 285 -8.76 -20.83 -16.40
C LEU A 285 -9.41 -22.09 -16.96
N ASP A 286 -9.11 -22.46 -18.22
CA ASP A 286 -9.58 -23.73 -18.80
C ASP A 286 -9.02 -24.92 -18.01
N GLY A 287 -7.75 -24.87 -17.63
CA GLY A 287 -7.12 -25.88 -16.78
C GLY A 287 -7.82 -26.00 -15.42
N LEU A 288 -8.11 -24.87 -14.78
CA LEU A 288 -8.79 -24.84 -13.48
C LEU A 288 -10.22 -25.39 -13.56
N LYS A 289 -10.98 -25.04 -14.60
CA LYS A 289 -12.39 -25.41 -14.75
C LYS A 289 -12.61 -26.83 -15.28
N LYS A 290 -11.81 -27.24 -16.26
CA LYS A 290 -12.04 -28.46 -17.06
C LYS A 290 -10.97 -29.53 -16.81
N GLY A 291 -9.89 -29.17 -16.12
CA GLY A 291 -8.80 -30.08 -15.75
C GLY A 291 -7.48 -29.78 -16.47
N VAL A 292 -6.38 -30.19 -15.84
CA VAL A 292 -5.01 -29.86 -16.26
C VAL A 292 -4.66 -30.27 -17.70
N LYS A 293 -5.37 -31.25 -18.26
CA LYS A 293 -5.15 -31.75 -19.64
C LYS A 293 -5.54 -30.74 -20.72
N GLU A 294 -6.40 -29.76 -20.41
CA GLU A 294 -6.73 -28.66 -21.32
C GLU A 294 -5.54 -27.72 -21.56
N LEU A 295 -4.58 -27.69 -20.63
CA LEU A 295 -3.40 -26.86 -20.76
C LEU A 295 -2.41 -27.48 -21.76
N PRO A 296 -1.71 -26.65 -22.56
CA PRO A 296 -0.71 -27.13 -23.50
C PRO A 296 0.36 -28.00 -22.82
N ALA A 297 0.70 -29.12 -23.46
CA ALA A 297 1.77 -29.99 -23.02
C ALA A 297 3.14 -29.41 -23.38
N TYR A 298 4.09 -29.54 -22.46
CA TYR A 298 5.51 -29.26 -22.64
C TYR A 298 6.30 -30.52 -22.26
N HIS A 299 7.12 -31.02 -23.20
CA HIS A 299 7.77 -32.35 -23.10
C HIS A 299 6.80 -33.46 -22.66
N GLU A 300 5.58 -33.48 -23.24
CA GLU A 300 4.48 -34.44 -23.01
C GLU A 300 3.84 -34.42 -21.61
N LYS A 301 4.63 -34.13 -20.58
CA LYS A 301 4.25 -34.22 -19.17
C LYS A 301 3.81 -32.88 -18.57
N TYR A 302 4.60 -31.82 -18.72
CA TYR A 302 4.37 -30.56 -18.02
C TYR A 302 3.24 -29.76 -18.70
N ARG A 303 2.41 -29.07 -17.92
CA ARG A 303 1.16 -28.49 -18.41
C ARG A 303 1.10 -27.00 -18.15
N GLY A 304 0.85 -26.21 -19.20
CA GLY A 304 0.66 -24.76 -19.12
C GLY A 304 1.92 -23.98 -18.69
N VAL A 305 3.12 -24.56 -18.82
CA VAL A 305 4.34 -23.95 -18.30
C VAL A 305 4.99 -22.94 -19.25
N ALA A 306 4.65 -22.95 -20.54
CA ALA A 306 5.26 -22.15 -21.58
C ALA A 306 4.21 -21.51 -22.49
N ALA A 307 4.48 -20.29 -22.94
CA ALA A 307 3.67 -19.61 -23.94
C ALA A 307 3.67 -20.37 -25.28
N THR A 308 2.54 -20.29 -25.98
CA THR A 308 2.36 -20.80 -27.35
C THR A 308 1.57 -19.77 -28.16
N ASP A 309 1.34 -20.02 -29.44
CA ASP A 309 0.50 -19.13 -30.27
C ASP A 309 -0.92 -18.94 -29.69
N ASN A 310 -1.43 -19.96 -29.00
CA ASN A 310 -2.80 -20.07 -28.52
C ASN A 310 -2.96 -20.04 -26.99
N TYR A 311 -1.87 -19.85 -26.24
CA TYR A 311 -1.88 -19.88 -24.78
C TYR A 311 -0.80 -18.98 -24.18
N LEU A 312 -1.14 -18.29 -23.10
CA LEU A 312 -0.21 -17.56 -22.26
C LEU A 312 -0.21 -18.15 -20.84
N PRO A 313 0.96 -18.38 -20.22
CA PRO A 313 1.04 -18.80 -18.83
C PRO A 313 0.59 -17.67 -17.90
N THR A 314 0.29 -18.01 -16.64
CA THR A 314 -0.09 -17.02 -15.64
C THR A 314 1.01 -16.00 -15.39
N ILE A 315 0.63 -14.74 -15.15
CA ILE A 315 1.57 -13.70 -14.70
C ILE A 315 1.64 -13.77 -13.19
N GLU A 316 2.80 -14.12 -12.66
CA GLU A 316 3.05 -14.14 -11.23
C GLU A 316 3.34 -12.72 -10.72
N LEU A 317 2.40 -12.15 -9.97
CA LEU A 317 2.50 -10.80 -9.43
C LEU A 317 3.48 -10.77 -8.25
N MET A 318 3.35 -11.75 -7.34
CA MET A 318 4.20 -11.87 -6.15
C MET A 318 4.34 -13.33 -5.75
N ARG A 319 5.58 -13.79 -5.61
CA ARG A 319 5.91 -15.08 -4.99
C ARG A 319 6.19 -14.88 -3.51
N PHE A 320 5.56 -15.66 -2.66
CA PHE A 320 5.79 -15.61 -1.22
C PHE A 320 5.84 -17.01 -0.63
N PHE A 321 6.29 -17.11 0.61
CA PHE A 321 6.35 -18.38 1.34
C PHE A 321 5.72 -18.19 2.69
N THR A 322 4.72 -19.01 3.02
CA THR A 322 4.10 -18.94 4.36
C THR A 322 5.18 -19.25 5.41
N PRO A 323 5.13 -18.60 6.58
CA PRO A 323 5.93 -19.06 7.68
C PRO A 323 5.34 -20.37 8.26
N PHE A 324 6.10 -21.02 9.13
CA PHE A 324 5.66 -22.19 9.87
C PHE A 324 4.60 -21.83 10.91
N GLY A 325 3.32 -21.95 10.57
CA GLY A 325 2.21 -22.00 11.53
C GLY A 325 1.89 -20.70 12.26
N ILE A 326 2.22 -19.53 11.70
CA ILE A 326 1.93 -18.22 12.30
C ILE A 326 0.46 -18.08 12.71
N ASN A 327 0.18 -17.38 13.80
CA ASN A 327 -1.15 -17.25 14.44
C ASN A 327 -1.61 -18.54 15.13
N TYR A 328 -1.95 -19.58 14.36
CA TYR A 328 -2.58 -20.80 14.89
C TYR A 328 -1.71 -21.54 15.91
N TYR A 329 -0.38 -21.46 15.79
CA TYR A 329 0.56 -22.06 16.74
C TYR A 329 1.15 -21.09 17.76
N ASN A 330 0.83 -19.78 17.72
CA ASN A 330 1.39 -18.77 18.63
C ASN A 330 1.14 -19.13 20.10
N GLU A 331 -0.09 -19.54 20.44
CA GLU A 331 -0.44 -19.95 21.81
C GLU A 331 0.02 -21.37 22.16
N LYS A 332 0.30 -22.20 21.15
CA LYS A 332 0.72 -23.60 21.33
C LYS A 332 2.21 -23.73 21.60
N VAL A 333 3.00 -22.78 21.10
CA VAL A 333 4.46 -22.76 21.25
C VAL A 333 4.84 -21.50 22.03
N LYS A 334 5.10 -21.63 23.34
CA LYS A 334 5.50 -20.48 24.17
C LYS A 334 7.00 -20.55 24.48
N ILE A 335 7.74 -19.55 24.01
CA ILE A 335 9.17 -19.38 24.30
C ILE A 335 9.36 -18.06 25.04
N LYS A 336 10.04 -18.09 26.20
CA LYS A 336 10.27 -16.89 27.00
C LYS A 336 11.06 -15.85 26.19
N GLY A 337 10.52 -14.64 26.08
CA GLY A 337 11.12 -13.53 25.33
C GLY A 337 10.75 -13.48 23.85
N TYR A 338 10.01 -14.47 23.33
CA TYR A 338 9.52 -14.46 21.96
C TYR A 338 8.10 -13.89 21.94
N GLN A 339 7.88 -12.92 21.06
CA GLN A 339 6.57 -12.37 20.73
C GLN A 339 6.30 -12.73 19.28
N TRP A 340 5.53 -13.80 19.07
CA TRP A 340 5.18 -14.24 17.73
C TRP A 340 4.31 -13.21 17.03
N ALA A 341 4.55 -12.99 15.74
CA ALA A 341 3.69 -12.15 14.92
C ALA A 341 2.32 -12.82 14.71
N ASP A 342 1.26 -12.01 14.58
CA ASP A 342 -0.10 -12.53 14.38
C ASP A 342 -0.41 -12.87 12.92
N SER A 343 0.37 -12.36 11.98
CA SER A 343 0.26 -12.63 10.53
C SER A 343 1.56 -12.27 9.83
N ALA A 344 1.81 -12.90 8.67
CA ALA A 344 2.86 -12.50 7.76
C ALA A 344 2.26 -11.52 6.73
N VAL A 345 2.95 -10.40 6.51
CA VAL A 345 2.53 -9.38 5.54
C VAL A 345 3.58 -9.29 4.43
N TYR A 346 3.15 -9.64 3.23
CA TYR A 346 3.92 -9.58 2.01
C TYR A 346 3.46 -8.37 1.21
N ARG A 347 4.40 -7.57 0.72
CA ARG A 347 4.06 -6.39 -0.07
C ARG A 347 5.11 -6.17 -1.14
N GLN A 348 4.65 -6.03 -2.38
CA GLN A 348 5.52 -5.88 -3.53
C GLN A 348 4.98 -4.82 -4.49
N ASP A 349 5.89 -3.99 -5.00
CA ASP A 349 5.62 -3.08 -6.10
C ASP A 349 5.46 -3.91 -7.39
N ILE A 350 4.31 -3.75 -8.05
CA ILE A 350 3.98 -4.47 -9.30
C ILE A 350 3.60 -3.48 -10.39
N THR A 351 4.07 -2.24 -10.27
CA THR A 351 3.79 -1.14 -11.20
C THR A 351 4.16 -1.51 -12.63
N GLU A 352 5.26 -2.24 -12.85
CA GLU A 352 5.66 -2.66 -14.20
C GLU A 352 4.66 -3.60 -14.90
N LEU A 353 3.77 -4.25 -14.13
CA LEU A 353 2.73 -5.16 -14.63
C LEU A 353 1.37 -4.48 -14.84
N LEU A 354 1.24 -3.18 -14.49
CA LEU A 354 0.01 -2.40 -14.58
C LEU A 354 -0.73 -2.51 -15.94
N PRO A 355 -0.07 -2.57 -17.12
CA PRO A 355 -0.79 -2.73 -18.39
C PRO A 355 -1.64 -4.00 -18.50
N ARG A 356 -1.35 -5.01 -17.69
CA ARG A 356 -2.08 -6.28 -17.62
C ARG A 356 -3.04 -6.35 -16.42
N LEU A 357 -3.14 -5.28 -15.63
CA LEU A 357 -3.89 -5.18 -14.38
C LEU A 357 -4.91 -4.03 -14.43
N GLN A 358 -5.65 -3.95 -15.54
CA GLN A 358 -6.69 -2.95 -15.78
C GLN A 358 -7.91 -3.62 -16.42
N GLY A 359 -9.10 -3.06 -16.21
CA GLY A 359 -10.34 -3.65 -16.72
C GLY A 359 -10.69 -4.97 -16.04
N GLU A 360 -11.38 -5.85 -16.74
CA GLU A 360 -11.77 -7.16 -16.22
C GLU A 360 -10.57 -8.12 -16.21
N VAL A 361 -10.19 -8.60 -15.02
CA VAL A 361 -9.09 -9.54 -14.85
C VAL A 361 -9.45 -10.65 -13.87
N TRP A 362 -8.78 -11.78 -14.02
CA TRP A 362 -8.83 -12.88 -13.06
C TRP A 362 -7.60 -12.84 -12.17
N LEU A 363 -7.82 -12.57 -10.87
CA LEU A 363 -6.76 -12.56 -9.85
C LEU A 363 -6.93 -13.74 -8.91
N GLY A 364 -5.82 -14.39 -8.58
CA GLY A 364 -5.81 -15.53 -7.69
C GLY A 364 -4.69 -15.50 -6.66
N VAL A 365 -4.90 -16.28 -5.61
CA VAL A 365 -3.87 -16.63 -4.62
C VAL A 365 -3.81 -18.15 -4.52
N TYR A 366 -2.61 -18.68 -4.66
CA TYR A 366 -2.27 -20.08 -4.47
C TYR A 366 -1.48 -20.24 -3.17
N ILE A 367 -1.79 -21.24 -2.36
CA ILE A 367 -0.93 -21.76 -1.29
C ILE A 367 -0.98 -23.28 -1.32
N GLY A 368 0.12 -23.92 -1.72
CA GLY A 368 0.21 -25.38 -1.86
C GLY A 368 0.20 -26.09 -0.52
N ASN A 369 -0.93 -26.65 -0.11
CA ASN A 369 -1.10 -27.33 1.17
C ASN A 369 -2.00 -28.55 1.09
N TYR A 370 -1.95 -29.38 2.14
CA TYR A 370 -2.79 -30.57 2.29
C TYR A 370 -3.62 -30.54 3.58
N ASP A 371 -3.74 -29.37 4.22
CA ASP A 371 -4.40 -29.22 5.52
C ASP A 371 -5.83 -28.72 5.39
N LYS A 372 -6.75 -29.29 6.19
CA LYS A 372 -8.17 -28.87 6.19
C LYS A 372 -8.39 -27.49 6.79
N GLY A 373 -7.58 -27.07 7.75
CA GLY A 373 -7.60 -25.72 8.30
C GLY A 373 -6.95 -24.73 7.33
N GLY A 374 -5.81 -25.13 6.77
CA GLY A 374 -5.05 -24.42 5.76
C GLY A 374 -4.60 -23.05 6.26
N HIS A 375 -4.84 -22.03 5.44
CA HIS A 375 -4.43 -20.65 5.65
C HIS A 375 -5.60 -19.69 5.44
N LYS A 376 -5.46 -18.47 5.97
CA LYS A 376 -6.36 -17.35 5.74
C LYS A 376 -5.61 -16.20 5.10
N VAL A 377 -6.12 -15.66 3.99
CA VAL A 377 -5.45 -14.60 3.24
C VAL A 377 -6.33 -13.38 2.98
N SER A 378 -5.72 -12.21 3.03
CA SER A 378 -6.31 -10.95 2.56
C SER A 378 -5.41 -10.34 1.48
N LEU A 379 -5.92 -10.22 0.25
CA LEU A 379 -5.20 -9.57 -0.85
C LEU A 379 -5.76 -8.16 -1.08
N ARG A 380 -4.87 -7.17 -1.12
CA ARG A 380 -5.19 -5.76 -1.37
C ARG A 380 -4.30 -5.23 -2.49
N LEU A 381 -4.90 -4.48 -3.42
CA LEU A 381 -4.17 -3.68 -4.39
C LEU A 381 -4.18 -2.22 -3.94
N LYS A 382 -3.00 -1.63 -3.76
CA LYS A 382 -2.84 -0.25 -3.28
C LYS A 382 -2.28 0.63 -4.40
N TYR A 383 -3.08 1.62 -4.80
CA TYR A 383 -2.80 2.58 -5.87
C TYR A 383 -2.38 3.91 -5.26
N TYR A 384 -1.09 4.19 -5.28
CA TYR A 384 -0.49 5.44 -4.84
C TYR A 384 -0.43 6.40 -6.03
N PRO A 385 -1.01 7.61 -5.94
CA PRO A 385 -0.83 8.62 -6.98
C PRO A 385 0.66 8.91 -7.18
N ALA A 386 1.12 9.01 -8.44
CA ALA A 386 2.49 9.39 -8.73
C ALA A 386 2.82 10.78 -8.15
N ASP A 387 4.02 10.92 -7.60
CA ASP A 387 4.57 12.23 -7.26
C ASP A 387 4.82 13.05 -8.55
N SER A 388 4.89 14.38 -8.44
CA SER A 388 5.03 15.30 -9.58
C SER A 388 6.19 14.98 -10.51
N ASP A 389 7.20 14.28 -10.01
CA ASP A 389 8.45 13.94 -10.71
C ASP A 389 8.41 12.54 -11.36
N GLN A 390 7.30 11.79 -11.24
CA GLN A 390 7.14 10.40 -11.72
C GLN A 390 6.04 10.23 -12.78
N LYS A 391 5.68 11.30 -13.50
CA LYS A 391 4.53 11.36 -14.43
C LYS A 391 4.64 10.52 -15.73
N ASP A 392 5.51 9.51 -15.81
CA ASP A 392 5.71 8.80 -17.09
C ASP A 392 6.22 7.35 -17.00
N THR A 393 6.00 6.64 -15.89
CA THR A 393 6.76 5.39 -15.64
C THR A 393 6.13 4.10 -16.16
N THR A 394 4.87 4.10 -16.64
CA THR A 394 4.21 2.87 -17.13
C THR A 394 3.27 3.03 -18.32
N ALA A 395 2.94 4.27 -18.70
CA ALA A 395 2.09 4.53 -19.85
C ALA A 395 2.82 4.03 -21.10
N GLY A 396 2.33 2.95 -21.72
CA GLY A 396 2.95 2.37 -22.92
C GLY A 396 3.80 1.13 -22.70
N HIS A 397 3.89 0.55 -21.50
CA HIS A 397 4.54 -0.76 -21.37
C HIS A 397 3.78 -1.86 -22.14
N TRP A 398 4.52 -2.71 -22.85
CA TRP A 398 4.11 -4.01 -23.37
C TRP A 398 4.55 -5.10 -22.39
N VAL A 399 3.65 -6.02 -22.04
CA VAL A 399 3.90 -7.08 -21.05
C VAL A 399 3.44 -8.44 -21.60
N MET A 400 4.36 -9.40 -21.69
CA MET A 400 4.11 -10.74 -22.20
C MET A 400 4.66 -11.82 -21.26
N PRO A 401 3.81 -12.64 -20.60
CA PRO A 401 4.28 -13.83 -19.90
C PRO A 401 4.85 -14.85 -20.89
N VAL A 402 6.04 -15.36 -20.59
CA VAL A 402 6.78 -16.30 -21.43
C VAL A 402 6.68 -17.71 -20.87
N PHE A 403 6.93 -17.87 -19.57
CA PHE A 403 6.86 -19.15 -18.89
C PHE A 403 6.46 -18.97 -17.43
N ASN A 404 5.83 -20.00 -16.86
CA ASN A 404 5.62 -20.15 -15.42
C ASN A 404 5.60 -21.65 -15.06
N THR A 405 6.64 -22.15 -14.40
CA THR A 405 6.72 -23.55 -13.96
C THR A 405 6.14 -23.77 -12.55
N THR A 406 5.72 -22.72 -11.86
CA THR A 406 5.01 -22.85 -10.58
C THR A 406 3.72 -23.62 -10.83
N ASN A 407 3.63 -24.83 -10.27
CA ASN A 407 2.48 -25.70 -10.43
C ASN A 407 1.33 -25.27 -9.50
N LEU A 408 0.64 -24.19 -9.85
CA LEU A 408 -0.51 -23.66 -9.10
C LEU A 408 -1.63 -24.71 -8.91
N MET A 409 -1.69 -25.70 -9.78
CA MET A 409 -2.58 -26.86 -9.67
C MET A 409 -1.87 -28.11 -9.11
N GLU A 410 -0.93 -27.96 -8.17
CA GLU A 410 -0.22 -29.07 -7.51
C GLU A 410 -1.18 -30.14 -6.98
N MET A 411 -2.27 -29.71 -6.34
CA MET A 411 -3.32 -30.59 -5.80
C MET A 411 -4.41 -30.94 -6.85
N ALA A 412 -4.14 -30.69 -8.13
CA ALA A 412 -4.97 -31.05 -9.28
C ALA A 412 -4.11 -31.50 -10.49
N ASP A 413 -3.14 -32.37 -10.20
CA ASP A 413 -2.34 -33.11 -11.18
C ASP A 413 -1.44 -32.25 -12.10
N GLN A 414 -1.10 -31.02 -11.70
CA GLN A 414 -0.07 -30.24 -12.38
C GLN A 414 1.32 -30.53 -11.80
N GLU A 415 2.23 -30.84 -12.72
CA GLU A 415 3.50 -31.45 -12.38
C GLU A 415 4.51 -30.45 -11.83
N TYR A 416 5.24 -30.85 -10.79
CA TYR A 416 6.38 -30.09 -10.28
C TYR A 416 7.41 -29.80 -11.38
N GLY A 417 8.03 -28.63 -11.30
CA GLY A 417 9.07 -28.11 -12.22
C GLY A 417 10.37 -28.92 -12.23
N THR A 418 10.30 -30.17 -12.68
CA THR A 418 11.39 -31.15 -12.74
C THR A 418 12.02 -31.25 -14.14
N MET A 419 11.56 -30.44 -15.10
CA MET A 419 12.03 -30.45 -16.49
C MET A 419 13.53 -30.16 -16.63
N PHE A 420 14.09 -29.40 -15.69
CA PHE A 420 15.50 -29.01 -15.68
C PHE A 420 16.47 -30.20 -15.51
N GLY A 421 15.98 -31.37 -15.08
CA GLY A 421 16.82 -32.57 -14.97
C GLY A 421 17.17 -33.23 -16.32
N LYS A 422 16.45 -32.91 -17.41
CA LYS A 422 16.71 -33.50 -18.74
C LYS A 422 17.47 -32.57 -19.69
N ASP A 423 17.15 -31.28 -19.71
CA ASP A 423 17.90 -30.26 -20.48
C ASP A 423 17.63 -28.86 -19.92
N SER A 424 16.50 -28.27 -20.30
CA SER A 424 16.21 -26.87 -20.07
C SER A 424 14.73 -26.56 -20.32
N LEU A 425 14.29 -25.38 -19.90
CA LEU A 425 13.04 -24.80 -20.35
C LEU A 425 13.33 -23.89 -21.55
N GLN A 426 12.68 -24.15 -22.68
CA GLN A 426 12.84 -23.40 -23.92
C GLN A 426 11.46 -22.92 -24.41
N VAL A 427 11.38 -21.63 -24.76
CA VAL A 427 10.14 -21.01 -25.24
C VAL A 427 10.45 -20.11 -26.42
N THR A 428 9.70 -20.28 -27.51
CA THR A 428 9.75 -19.37 -28.66
C THR A 428 8.81 -18.20 -28.43
N VAL A 429 9.32 -16.98 -28.59
CA VAL A 429 8.56 -15.72 -28.48
C VAL A 429 8.66 -14.92 -29.76
N THR A 430 7.70 -14.03 -29.99
CA THR A 430 7.76 -13.04 -31.08
C THR A 430 7.72 -11.65 -30.47
N ILE A 431 8.76 -10.87 -30.73
CA ILE A 431 8.92 -9.50 -30.25
C ILE A 431 8.32 -8.52 -31.26
N PRO A 432 7.35 -7.68 -30.85
CA PRO A 432 6.79 -6.63 -31.70
C PRO A 432 7.82 -5.58 -32.14
N GLU A 433 7.52 -4.89 -33.24
CA GLU A 433 8.27 -3.71 -33.65
C GLU A 433 8.07 -2.53 -32.69
N GLY A 434 9.05 -1.63 -32.65
CA GLY A 434 8.96 -0.34 -31.94
C GLY A 434 9.25 -0.38 -30.44
N LEU A 435 9.44 -1.57 -29.84
CA LEU A 435 9.72 -1.67 -28.41
C LEU A 435 11.13 -1.18 -28.03
N LYS A 436 11.23 -0.52 -26.89
CA LYS A 436 12.48 -0.07 -26.25
C LYS A 436 12.64 -0.70 -24.87
N ASN A 437 13.85 -0.65 -24.31
CA ASN A 437 14.16 -1.08 -22.95
C ASN A 437 13.60 -2.46 -22.58
N LEU A 438 13.71 -3.40 -23.54
CA LEU A 438 13.26 -4.77 -23.35
C LEU A 438 13.99 -5.41 -22.17
N ARG A 439 13.22 -6.08 -21.32
CA ARG A 439 13.70 -6.72 -20.09
C ARG A 439 12.88 -7.95 -19.78
N LEU A 440 13.52 -8.94 -19.16
CA LEU A 440 12.86 -10.12 -18.61
C LEU A 440 12.75 -9.97 -17.09
N ARG A 441 11.52 -9.91 -16.58
CA ARG A 441 11.22 -10.08 -15.15
C ARG A 441 11.26 -11.58 -14.84
N TYR A 442 12.24 -12.00 -14.05
CA TYR A 442 12.55 -13.40 -13.79
C TYR A 442 12.48 -13.73 -12.29
N THR A 443 11.56 -14.60 -11.88
CA THR A 443 11.44 -15.06 -10.49
C THR A 443 11.77 -16.54 -10.41
N THR A 444 12.68 -16.92 -9.52
CA THR A 444 13.16 -18.31 -9.39
C THR A 444 13.31 -18.69 -7.93
N THR A 445 12.97 -19.94 -7.60
CA THR A 445 13.13 -20.53 -6.26
C THR A 445 13.41 -22.03 -6.41
N GLY A 446 14.41 -22.53 -5.70
CA GLY A 446 14.76 -23.95 -5.65
C GLY A 446 14.08 -24.68 -4.50
N HIS A 447 13.67 -25.92 -4.75
CA HIS A 447 12.88 -26.74 -3.82
C HIS A 447 13.46 -28.15 -3.71
N GLY A 448 13.17 -28.81 -2.59
CA GLY A 448 13.66 -30.15 -2.27
C GLY A 448 14.13 -30.19 -0.82
N GLY A 449 13.21 -30.44 0.11
CA GLY A 449 13.38 -30.22 1.55
C GLY A 449 14.24 -31.23 2.31
N TRP A 450 15.36 -31.65 1.73
CA TRP A 450 16.37 -32.50 2.40
C TRP A 450 17.78 -31.95 2.16
N GLY A 451 18.77 -32.43 2.91
CA GLY A 451 20.13 -31.87 2.89
C GLY A 451 20.81 -31.81 1.50
N GLY A 452 20.48 -32.74 0.60
CA GLY A 452 20.97 -32.76 -0.79
C GLY A 452 20.08 -32.06 -1.81
N GLY A 453 18.89 -31.62 -1.40
CA GLY A 453 17.90 -31.03 -2.30
C GLY A 453 18.17 -29.57 -2.63
N ASP A 454 17.56 -29.08 -3.71
CA ASP A 454 17.88 -27.76 -4.27
C ASP A 454 17.37 -26.61 -3.41
N GLU A 455 16.52 -26.86 -2.42
CA GLU A 455 16.14 -25.87 -1.40
C GLU A 455 17.36 -25.35 -0.63
N PHE A 456 18.26 -26.26 -0.24
CA PHE A 456 19.42 -25.97 0.62
C PHE A 456 20.76 -26.00 -0.12
N ASN A 457 20.74 -26.10 -1.44
CA ASN A 457 21.94 -26.18 -2.27
C ASN A 457 21.93 -25.15 -3.39
N LYS A 458 23.03 -24.39 -3.51
CA LYS A 458 23.23 -23.35 -4.52
C LYS A 458 23.28 -23.94 -5.93
N LYS A 459 22.37 -23.52 -6.81
CA LYS A 459 22.37 -23.90 -8.24
C LYS A 459 22.49 -22.68 -9.14
N LEU A 460 23.32 -22.77 -10.18
CA LEU A 460 23.45 -21.71 -11.18
C LEU A 460 22.21 -21.69 -12.08
N ASN A 461 21.50 -20.57 -12.10
CA ASN A 461 20.44 -20.31 -13.07
C ASN A 461 21.07 -19.55 -14.26
N GLU A 462 20.94 -20.10 -15.47
CA GLU A 462 21.48 -19.51 -16.69
C GLU A 462 20.34 -19.21 -17.69
N ILE A 463 20.34 -18.00 -18.24
CA ILE A 463 19.35 -17.52 -19.21
C ILE A 463 20.05 -17.28 -20.54
N PHE A 464 19.49 -17.83 -21.61
CA PHE A 464 19.99 -17.70 -22.98
C PHE A 464 18.92 -17.13 -23.91
N ILE A 465 19.34 -16.31 -24.85
CA ILE A 465 18.56 -15.84 -26.00
C ILE A 465 19.28 -16.33 -27.25
N ASP A 466 18.59 -17.08 -28.11
CA ASP A 466 19.12 -17.60 -29.39
C ASP A 466 20.49 -18.29 -29.25
N GLY A 467 20.65 -19.05 -28.16
CA GLY A 467 21.89 -19.77 -27.85
C GLY A 467 22.97 -18.94 -27.15
N THR A 468 22.82 -17.61 -27.06
CA THR A 468 23.77 -16.73 -26.36
C THR A 468 23.34 -16.55 -24.91
N ARG A 469 24.25 -16.78 -23.95
CA ARG A 469 23.98 -16.56 -22.52
C ARG A 469 23.92 -15.07 -22.21
N VAL A 470 22.75 -14.57 -21.85
CA VAL A 470 22.53 -13.13 -21.56
C VAL A 470 22.57 -12.82 -20.06
N TYR A 471 22.32 -13.82 -19.21
CA TYR A 471 22.34 -13.64 -17.76
C TYR A 471 22.63 -14.95 -17.03
N HIS A 472 23.24 -14.85 -15.85
CA HIS A 472 23.37 -15.98 -14.94
C HIS A 472 23.59 -15.50 -13.51
N PHE A 473 23.07 -16.26 -12.54
CA PHE A 473 23.31 -16.01 -11.13
C PHE A 473 22.99 -17.24 -10.29
N ILE A 474 23.42 -17.23 -9.03
CA ILE A 474 23.03 -18.22 -8.04
C ILE A 474 21.96 -17.57 -7.15
N PRO A 475 20.66 -17.89 -7.32
CA PRO A 475 19.62 -17.40 -6.44
C PRO A 475 19.80 -17.98 -5.03
N TRP A 476 20.11 -17.13 -4.05
CA TRP A 476 20.44 -17.56 -2.69
C TRP A 476 20.16 -16.48 -1.65
N ARG A 477 19.60 -16.88 -0.50
CA ARG A 477 19.27 -16.00 0.63
C ARG A 477 19.96 -16.48 1.89
N THR A 478 20.48 -15.55 2.68
CA THR A 478 21.28 -15.80 3.90
C THR A 478 20.76 -15.08 5.14
N ASP A 479 19.57 -14.49 5.03
CA ASP A 479 18.97 -13.62 6.03
C ASP A 479 17.68 -14.21 6.62
N CYS A 480 17.42 -15.51 6.43
CA CYS A 480 16.16 -16.14 6.83
C CYS A 480 15.90 -16.08 8.35
N GLY A 481 16.96 -16.00 9.16
CA GLY A 481 16.83 -15.77 10.62
C GLY A 481 16.11 -14.46 10.99
N ASN A 482 16.05 -13.47 10.09
CA ASN A 482 15.27 -12.24 10.31
C ASN A 482 13.76 -12.49 10.42
N PHE A 483 13.28 -13.64 9.93
CA PHE A 483 11.86 -14.02 9.97
C PHE A 483 11.51 -14.93 11.15
N ARG A 484 12.42 -15.17 12.10
CA ARG A 484 12.23 -16.14 13.19
C ARG A 484 10.93 -15.95 13.98
N LEU A 485 10.56 -14.70 14.28
CA LEU A 485 9.36 -14.35 15.06
C LEU A 485 8.04 -14.53 14.29
N SER A 486 8.10 -14.84 13.00
CA SER A 486 6.92 -15.24 12.23
C SER A 486 6.72 -16.75 12.20
N ASN A 487 7.66 -17.55 12.72
CA ASN A 487 7.74 -19.00 12.49
C ASN A 487 7.58 -19.80 13.80
N PRO A 488 6.42 -19.78 14.47
CA PRO A 488 6.23 -20.49 15.74
C PRO A 488 6.33 -22.02 15.63
N ALA A 489 5.88 -22.63 14.52
CA ALA A 489 5.85 -24.08 14.36
C ALA A 489 7.11 -24.66 13.69
N THR A 490 8.15 -23.86 13.49
CA THR A 490 9.39 -24.32 12.84
C THR A 490 10.11 -25.37 13.70
N ALA A 491 10.70 -26.37 13.05
CA ALA A 491 11.54 -27.36 13.72
C ALA A 491 12.83 -26.70 14.24
N ASN A 492 13.25 -27.07 15.45
CA ASN A 492 14.54 -26.66 16.03
C ASN A 492 15.48 -27.86 16.04
N PHE A 493 16.69 -27.69 15.54
CA PHE A 493 17.71 -28.72 15.44
C PHE A 493 18.62 -28.74 16.67
N VAL A 494 19.34 -29.84 16.85
CA VAL A 494 20.24 -30.07 18.01
C VAL A 494 21.38 -29.07 18.12
N ASN A 495 21.76 -28.42 17.01
CA ASN A 495 22.78 -27.37 16.99
C ASN A 495 22.23 -25.97 17.33
N GLY A 496 20.94 -25.87 17.68
CA GLY A 496 20.30 -24.62 18.05
C GLY A 496 19.72 -23.80 16.88
N LEU A 497 19.90 -24.23 15.63
CA LEU A 497 19.27 -23.58 14.47
C LEU A 497 17.81 -24.02 14.34
N ALA A 498 16.94 -23.10 13.93
CA ALA A 498 15.62 -23.47 13.43
C ALA A 498 15.62 -23.69 11.91
N SER A 499 14.70 -24.51 11.41
CA SER A 499 14.51 -24.69 9.96
C SER A 499 14.23 -23.36 9.26
N SER A 500 13.47 -22.46 9.89
CA SER A 500 13.21 -21.10 9.37
C SER A 500 14.46 -20.27 9.16
N ASP A 501 15.57 -20.59 9.85
CA ASP A 501 16.77 -19.76 9.86
C ASP A 501 17.77 -20.18 8.77
N LEU A 502 17.58 -21.37 8.18
CA LEU A 502 18.47 -21.92 7.16
C LEU A 502 18.46 -21.05 5.89
N SER A 503 19.66 -20.82 5.35
CA SER A 503 19.84 -20.22 4.03
C SER A 503 19.27 -21.12 2.94
N ARG A 504 18.69 -20.52 1.89
CA ARG A 504 17.90 -21.24 0.89
C ARG A 504 18.05 -20.65 -0.51
N SER A 505 17.65 -21.44 -1.50
CA SER A 505 17.62 -21.07 -2.93
C SER A 505 16.53 -20.04 -3.24
N ASN A 506 16.82 -18.78 -2.89
CA ASN A 506 16.06 -17.54 -3.13
C ASN A 506 14.88 -17.19 -2.22
N TRP A 507 14.57 -17.99 -1.21
CA TRP A 507 13.38 -17.74 -0.39
C TRP A 507 13.63 -17.98 1.10
N CYS A 508 12.76 -17.42 1.95
CA CYS A 508 12.74 -17.68 3.38
C CYS A 508 11.28 -17.85 3.84
N PRO A 509 10.99 -18.75 4.79
CA PRO A 509 9.65 -18.89 5.37
C PRO A 509 9.16 -17.59 6.00
N GLY A 510 8.07 -17.01 5.47
CA GLY A 510 7.55 -15.69 5.85
C GLY A 510 8.07 -14.53 4.99
N GLY A 511 8.79 -14.78 3.89
CA GLY A 511 9.32 -13.76 2.99
C GLY A 511 8.75 -13.77 1.57
N VAL A 512 8.91 -12.65 0.87
CA VAL A 512 8.70 -12.50 -0.59
C VAL A 512 9.96 -12.92 -1.33
N THR A 513 9.82 -13.52 -2.51
CA THR A 513 10.92 -13.65 -3.48
C THR A 513 10.80 -12.57 -4.54
N GLU A 514 11.72 -11.61 -4.51
CA GLU A 514 11.79 -10.54 -5.50
C GLU A 514 12.26 -11.10 -6.87
N PRO A 515 11.59 -10.73 -7.98
CA PRO A 515 12.08 -10.98 -9.33
C PRO A 515 13.39 -10.24 -9.57
N VAL A 516 14.22 -10.84 -10.42
CA VAL A 516 15.36 -10.16 -11.03
C VAL A 516 14.91 -9.56 -12.35
N THR A 517 15.22 -8.29 -12.57
CA THR A 517 15.03 -7.63 -13.87
C THR A 517 16.29 -7.79 -14.70
N ILE A 518 16.17 -8.52 -15.82
CA ILE A 518 17.29 -8.81 -16.73
C ILE A 518 17.12 -7.94 -17.98
N PRO A 519 17.98 -6.92 -18.20
CA PRO A 519 17.96 -6.14 -19.44
C PRO A 519 18.29 -7.00 -20.66
N LEU A 520 17.59 -6.77 -21.76
CA LEU A 520 17.77 -7.46 -23.04
C LEU A 520 18.00 -6.43 -24.16
N PRO A 521 19.10 -5.65 -24.13
CA PRO A 521 19.33 -4.54 -25.04
C PRO A 521 19.50 -4.96 -26.50
N ASP A 522 19.97 -6.20 -26.73
CA ASP A 522 20.26 -6.73 -28.07
C ASP A 522 19.07 -7.46 -28.70
N LEU A 523 17.92 -7.55 -28.01
CA LEU A 523 16.75 -8.25 -28.51
C LEU A 523 15.99 -7.37 -29.51
N THR A 524 15.90 -7.83 -30.76
CA THR A 524 15.25 -7.11 -31.87
C THR A 524 13.81 -7.57 -32.09
N PRO A 525 13.01 -6.86 -32.92
CA PRO A 525 11.73 -7.39 -33.39
C PRO A 525 11.91 -8.70 -34.17
N GLY A 526 10.99 -9.65 -34.00
CA GLY A 526 11.04 -10.96 -34.66
C GLY A 526 10.93 -12.15 -33.72
N LYS A 527 11.22 -13.35 -34.24
CA LYS A 527 11.15 -14.61 -33.49
C LYS A 527 12.45 -14.89 -32.77
N HIS A 528 12.36 -15.22 -31.49
CA HIS A 528 13.51 -15.53 -30.62
C HIS A 528 13.21 -16.74 -29.74
N ILE A 529 14.26 -17.45 -29.31
CA ILE A 529 14.17 -18.57 -28.37
C ILE A 529 14.78 -18.14 -27.03
N ILE A 530 13.96 -18.14 -25.98
CA ILE A 530 14.40 -17.95 -24.60
C ILE A 530 14.61 -19.33 -23.97
N LYS A 531 15.81 -19.57 -23.42
CA LYS A 531 16.17 -20.81 -22.72
C LYS A 531 16.60 -20.53 -21.28
N VAL A 532 16.06 -21.28 -20.33
CA VAL A 532 16.46 -21.29 -18.92
C VAL A 532 17.08 -22.65 -18.60
N LYS A 533 18.31 -22.66 -18.11
CA LYS A 533 19.04 -23.87 -17.71
C LYS A 533 19.41 -23.79 -16.24
N ILE A 534 19.11 -24.87 -15.52
CA ILE A 534 19.40 -25.03 -14.09
C ILE A 534 19.88 -26.47 -13.87
N PRO A 535 21.02 -26.70 -13.20
CA PRO A 535 21.49 -28.05 -12.89
C PRO A 535 20.67 -28.62 -11.72
N LEU A 536 19.56 -29.28 -12.06
CA LEU A 536 18.64 -29.89 -11.08
C LEU A 536 19.38 -30.91 -10.21
N GLY A 537 19.15 -30.89 -8.89
CA GLY A 537 19.65 -31.91 -7.99
C GLY A 537 19.07 -33.30 -8.26
N GLU A 538 19.90 -34.32 -8.05
CA GLU A 538 19.51 -35.72 -8.16
C GLU A 538 18.48 -36.11 -7.07
N ARG A 539 17.71 -37.15 -7.35
CA ARG A 539 16.74 -37.68 -6.40
C ARG A 539 17.42 -38.45 -5.27
N GLU A 540 16.78 -38.45 -4.10
CA GLU A 540 17.17 -39.30 -2.97
C GLU A 540 15.94 -40.04 -2.44
N GLY A 541 15.80 -41.32 -2.83
CA GLY A 541 14.58 -42.09 -2.56
C GLY A 541 13.34 -41.43 -3.19
N ASN A 542 12.37 -41.07 -2.36
CA ASN A 542 11.14 -40.37 -2.77
C ASN A 542 11.32 -38.85 -2.86
N SER A 543 12.44 -38.31 -2.37
CA SER A 543 12.75 -36.89 -2.40
C SER A 543 13.26 -36.48 -3.77
N PHE A 544 12.78 -35.34 -4.29
CA PHE A 544 13.19 -34.80 -5.58
C PHE A 544 13.31 -33.28 -5.52
N SER A 545 14.25 -32.73 -6.29
CA SER A 545 14.38 -31.30 -6.47
C SER A 545 13.42 -30.80 -7.54
N ALA A 546 12.94 -29.56 -7.40
CA ALA A 546 12.14 -28.88 -8.40
C ALA A 546 12.43 -27.38 -8.39
N TRP A 547 12.15 -26.71 -9.51
CA TRP A 547 12.30 -25.25 -9.61
C TRP A 547 11.02 -24.60 -10.08
N ASN A 548 10.53 -23.66 -9.26
CA ASN A 548 9.45 -22.76 -9.64
C ASN A 548 10.08 -21.52 -10.27
N VAL A 549 9.79 -21.29 -11.55
CA VAL A 549 10.44 -20.29 -12.38
C VAL A 549 9.39 -19.60 -13.25
N SER A 550 9.29 -18.28 -13.13
CA SER A 550 8.38 -17.47 -13.96
C SER A 550 9.15 -16.36 -14.68
N GLY A 551 8.76 -16.09 -15.93
CA GLY A 551 9.40 -15.13 -16.81
C GLY A 551 8.37 -14.29 -17.55
N CYS A 552 8.50 -12.97 -17.48
CA CYS A 552 7.65 -12.03 -18.20
C CYS A 552 8.51 -11.00 -18.93
N LEU A 553 8.33 -10.88 -20.24
CA LEU A 553 8.97 -9.83 -21.03
C LEU A 553 8.21 -8.52 -20.84
N ILE A 554 8.96 -7.45 -20.66
CA ILE A 554 8.45 -6.09 -20.52
C ILE A 554 9.26 -5.21 -21.48
N GLY A 555 8.58 -4.32 -22.21
CA GLY A 555 9.22 -3.33 -23.06
C GLY A 555 8.37 -2.06 -23.14
N ASP A 556 9.00 -0.95 -23.49
CA ASP A 556 8.34 0.35 -23.56
C ASP A 556 7.91 0.57 -25.02
N LYS A 557 6.65 0.95 -25.26
CA LYS A 557 6.12 1.26 -26.60
C LYS A 557 6.56 2.62 -27.13
#